data_AF-A0A6A6MX52-F1
#
_entry.id   AF-A0A6A6MX52-F1
#
_cell.length_a   1.000
_cell.length_b   1.000
_cell.length_c   1.000
_cell.angle_alpha   90.00
_cell.angle_beta   90.00
_cell.angle_gamma   90.00
#
_symmetry.space_group_name_H-M   'P 1'
#
loop_
_entity.id
_entity.type
_entity.pdbx_description
1 polymer ?
#
loop_
_entity_poly.entity_id
_entity_poly.type
_entity_poly.pdbx_seq_one_letter_code
_entity_poly.pdbx_strand_id
1 'polypeptide(L)'
;MAANTVPESLDGLNYANWSVCMKNYLLANDLWDIVEATTEAPSPEEAEAEYKAWIKKNAAALHAIQNHACRIYFPRLRKSVQQGFVGTLAKMHEVLQDRGSCLCSISSLHKAIESGDLNSVRDFLHFHPNAVNKKLTDSGRTALHLATLTGKLKMVEELVELLSEEDLQVLDNNHETALMLAAGVGATRIAECMIKKNSKLVTVPGKMISQS
;
A
#
# COMPACT_ATOMS: atom_id res chain seq x y z
N MET A 1 14.77 -19.30 17.80
CA MET A 1 13.94 -18.17 18.26
C MET A 1 13.25 -17.60 17.03
N ALA A 2 12.00 -17.99 16.77
CA ALA A 2 11.27 -17.58 15.58
C ALA A 2 10.64 -16.20 15.82
N ALA A 3 10.89 -15.27 14.91
CA ALA A 3 10.49 -13.87 15.01
C ALA A 3 8.96 -13.72 14.93
N ASN A 4 8.33 -13.45 16.08
CA ASN A 4 6.92 -13.08 16.25
C ASN A 4 6.65 -11.63 15.79
N THR A 5 7.06 -11.26 14.58
CA THR A 5 6.85 -9.90 14.08
C THR A 5 5.99 -9.96 12.83
N VAL A 6 4.76 -9.43 12.91
CA VAL A 6 3.95 -9.11 11.73
C VAL A 6 4.67 -7.96 11.02
N PRO A 7 5.31 -8.17 9.86
CA PRO A 7 6.04 -7.11 9.20
C PRO A 7 5.06 -6.39 8.27
N GLU A 8 4.92 -5.08 8.47
CA GLU A 8 4.21 -4.11 7.63
C GLU A 8 2.71 -3.95 7.90
N SER A 9 2.29 -2.67 7.96
CA SER A 9 0.89 -2.27 8.03
C SER A 9 0.16 -2.71 6.76
N LEU A 10 -1.07 -3.21 6.86
CA LEU A 10 -1.88 -3.57 5.69
C LEU A 10 -2.09 -2.33 4.84
N ASP A 11 -1.50 -2.29 3.66
CA ASP A 11 -1.91 -1.39 2.60
C ASP A 11 -2.75 -2.16 1.58
N GLY A 12 -3.38 -1.43 0.67
CA GLY A 12 -4.22 -2.08 -0.35
C GLY A 12 -3.44 -3.00 -1.30
N LEU A 13 -2.10 -2.95 -1.28
CA LEU A 13 -1.21 -3.62 -2.25
C LEU A 13 -0.48 -4.83 -1.64
N ASN A 14 -0.44 -4.96 -0.32
CA ASN A 14 0.28 -6.03 0.38
C ASN A 14 -0.63 -7.10 1.00
N TYR A 15 -1.95 -7.08 0.74
CA TYR A 15 -2.92 -8.00 1.35
C TYR A 15 -2.53 -9.49 1.26
N ALA A 16 -2.01 -9.95 0.12
CA ALA A 16 -1.63 -11.36 -0.03
C ALA A 16 -0.54 -11.76 0.98
N ASN A 17 0.49 -10.93 1.16
CA ASN A 17 1.56 -11.18 2.11
C ASN A 17 1.10 -10.91 3.55
N TRP A 18 0.37 -9.82 3.76
CA TRP A 18 -0.16 -9.42 5.06
C TRP A 18 -1.12 -10.48 5.63
N SER A 19 -2.01 -11.04 4.81
CA SER A 19 -2.98 -12.04 5.25
C SER A 19 -2.31 -13.34 5.72
N VAL A 20 -1.24 -13.77 5.05
CA VAL A 20 -0.41 -14.90 5.47
C VAL A 20 0.29 -14.61 6.79
N CYS A 21 0.91 -13.44 6.93
CA CYS A 21 1.57 -13.01 8.17
C CYS A 21 0.57 -12.91 9.34
N MET A 22 -0.60 -12.32 9.10
CA MET A 22 -1.66 -12.20 10.10
C MET A 22 -2.21 -13.58 10.49
N LYS A 23 -2.41 -14.49 9.53
CA LYS A 23 -2.78 -15.88 9.82
C LYS A 23 -1.75 -16.57 10.72
N ASN A 24 -0.47 -16.45 10.39
CA ASN A 24 0.61 -17.04 11.18
C ASN A 24 0.69 -16.45 12.59
N TYR A 25 0.47 -15.14 12.74
CA TYR A 25 0.42 -14.48 14.04
C TYR A 25 -0.74 -14.99 14.89
N LEU A 26 -1.94 -15.09 14.32
CA LEU A 26 -3.12 -15.59 15.03
C LEU A 26 -2.96 -17.07 15.41
N LEU A 27 -2.35 -17.88 14.54
CA LEU A 27 -2.00 -19.28 14.85
C LEU A 27 -1.00 -19.35 16.01
N ALA A 28 0.04 -18.52 16.01
CA ALA A 28 1.06 -18.49 17.06
C ALA A 28 0.55 -18.01 18.43
N ASN A 29 -0.63 -17.37 18.48
CA ASN A 29 -1.24 -16.86 19.70
C ASN A 29 -2.50 -17.65 20.11
N ASP A 30 -2.78 -18.81 19.49
CA ASP A 30 -3.98 -19.63 19.74
C ASP A 30 -5.31 -18.85 19.52
N LEU A 31 -5.29 -17.93 18.54
CA LEU A 31 -6.41 -17.06 18.17
C LEU A 31 -7.08 -17.46 16.85
N TRP A 32 -6.41 -18.28 16.01
CA TRP A 32 -6.88 -18.60 14.66
C TRP A 32 -8.15 -19.46 14.64
N ASP A 33 -8.26 -20.43 15.55
CA ASP A 33 -9.40 -21.36 15.59
C ASP A 33 -10.75 -20.64 15.73
N ILE A 34 -10.76 -19.46 16.36
CA ILE A 34 -11.98 -18.66 16.54
C ILE A 34 -12.36 -17.89 15.27
N VAL A 35 -11.39 -17.62 14.41
CA VAL A 35 -11.60 -16.90 13.15
C VAL A 35 -12.09 -17.85 12.06
N GLU A 36 -11.68 -19.12 12.11
CA GLU A 36 -12.10 -20.19 11.19
C GLU A 36 -13.36 -20.93 11.65
N ALA A 37 -13.61 -21.01 12.97
CA ALA A 37 -14.81 -21.65 13.51
C ALA A 37 -16.08 -20.98 12.97
N THR A 38 -16.83 -21.71 12.15
CA THR A 38 -18.15 -21.33 11.63
C THR A 38 -19.26 -21.47 12.69
N THR A 39 -18.90 -21.64 13.96
CA THR A 39 -19.85 -21.87 15.06
C THR A 39 -20.38 -20.55 15.59
N GLU A 40 -21.69 -20.46 15.76
CA GLU A 40 -22.36 -19.36 16.45
C GLU A 40 -21.76 -19.13 17.84
N ALA A 41 -21.84 -17.89 18.34
CA ALA A 41 -21.29 -17.54 19.65
C ALA A 41 -21.90 -18.47 20.73
N PRO A 42 -21.09 -19.02 21.66
CA PRO A 42 -21.60 -19.90 22.70
C PRO A 42 -22.68 -19.18 23.52
N SER A 43 -23.77 -19.88 23.84
CA SER A 43 -24.87 -19.31 24.64
C SER A 43 -24.33 -18.86 26.01
N PRO A 44 -24.55 -17.60 26.41
CA PRO A 44 -24.16 -17.10 27.73
C PRO A 44 -24.75 -17.94 28.88
N GLU A 45 -25.88 -18.59 28.61
CA GLU A 45 -26.68 -19.35 29.59
C GLU A 45 -26.15 -20.77 29.81
N GLU A 46 -25.40 -21.34 28.86
CA GLU A 46 -24.98 -22.75 28.90
C GLU A 46 -23.51 -22.93 29.34
N ALA A 47 -22.65 -21.92 29.15
CA ALA A 47 -21.25 -22.00 29.57
C ALA A 47 -20.59 -20.61 29.73
N GLU A 48 -20.86 -19.91 30.83
CA GLU A 48 -20.38 -18.53 31.06
C GLU A 48 -18.84 -18.39 31.05
N ALA A 49 -18.10 -19.41 31.50
CA ALA A 49 -16.63 -19.41 31.44
C ALA A 49 -16.10 -19.50 29.99
N GLU A 50 -16.76 -20.29 29.15
CA GLU A 50 -16.41 -20.45 27.74
C GLU A 50 -16.79 -19.20 26.93
N TYR A 51 -17.95 -18.61 27.23
CA TYR A 51 -18.37 -17.33 26.64
C TYR A 51 -17.40 -16.18 26.98
N LYS A 52 -16.96 -16.06 28.24
CA LYS A 52 -15.95 -15.05 28.63
C LYS A 52 -14.59 -15.30 27.99
N ALA A 53 -14.16 -16.56 27.86
CA ALA A 53 -12.93 -16.90 27.18
C ALA A 53 -12.98 -16.56 25.68
N TRP A 54 -14.12 -16.84 25.04
CA TRP A 54 -14.39 -16.51 23.65
C TRP A 54 -14.34 -14.99 23.40
N ILE A 55 -15.00 -14.18 24.24
CA ILE A 55 -14.96 -12.70 24.16
C ILE A 55 -13.52 -12.19 24.28
N LYS A 56 -12.76 -12.70 25.26
CA LYS A 56 -11.39 -12.25 25.52
C LYS A 56 -10.47 -12.53 24.33
N LYS A 57 -10.57 -13.71 23.73
CA LYS A 57 -9.78 -14.08 22.56
C LYS A 57 -10.21 -13.30 21.30
N ASN A 58 -11.51 -13.05 21.12
CA ASN A 58 -12.01 -12.19 20.05
C ASN A 58 -11.51 -10.74 20.16
N ALA A 59 -11.51 -10.17 21.36
CA ALA A 59 -10.97 -8.84 21.60
C ALA A 59 -9.46 -8.77 21.32
N ALA A 60 -8.71 -9.82 21.64
CA ALA A 60 -7.27 -9.90 21.35
C ALA A 60 -6.98 -10.01 19.84
N ALA A 61 -7.71 -10.87 19.13
CA ALA A 61 -7.59 -11.00 17.67
C ALA A 61 -7.97 -9.69 16.96
N LEU A 62 -9.01 -9.02 17.42
CA LEU A 62 -9.42 -7.71 16.93
C LEU A 62 -8.35 -6.66 17.17
N HIS A 63 -7.79 -6.59 18.38
CA HIS A 63 -6.76 -5.61 18.71
C HIS A 63 -5.51 -5.80 17.83
N ALA A 64 -5.12 -7.06 17.57
CA ALA A 64 -4.04 -7.36 16.65
C ALA A 64 -4.36 -6.91 15.21
N ILE A 65 -5.55 -7.21 14.69
CA ILE A 65 -5.97 -6.75 13.36
C ILE A 65 -6.03 -5.22 13.30
N GLN A 66 -6.51 -4.55 14.36
CA GLN A 66 -6.60 -3.10 14.44
C GLN A 66 -5.24 -2.42 14.49
N ASN A 67 -4.26 -2.96 15.19
CA ASN A 67 -2.93 -2.35 15.23
C ASN A 67 -2.17 -2.51 13.90
N HIS A 68 -2.53 -3.52 13.11
CA HIS A 68 -1.79 -3.88 11.89
C HIS A 68 -2.55 -3.61 10.58
N ALA A 69 -3.84 -3.30 10.61
CA ALA A 69 -4.58 -2.84 9.43
C ALA A 69 -4.44 -1.31 9.26
N CYS A 70 -4.35 -0.79 8.03
CA CYS A 70 -4.26 0.66 7.82
C CYS A 70 -5.50 1.41 8.34
N ARG A 71 -5.27 2.66 8.80
CA ARG A 71 -6.27 3.61 9.32
C ARG A 71 -7.52 3.79 8.47
N ILE A 72 -7.38 3.56 7.18
CA ILE A 72 -8.39 3.79 6.16
C ILE A 72 -9.48 2.70 6.18
N TYR A 73 -9.16 1.46 6.54
CA TYR A 73 -10.13 0.36 6.55
C TYR A 73 -10.95 0.30 7.86
N PHE A 74 -10.52 1.03 8.90
CA PHE A 74 -11.13 0.99 10.23
C PHE A 74 -12.61 1.38 10.32
N PRO A 75 -13.12 2.43 9.62
CA PRO A 75 -14.52 2.80 9.75
C PRO A 75 -15.48 1.71 9.26
N ARG A 76 -15.05 0.92 8.27
CA ARG A 76 -15.85 -0.19 7.70
C ARG A 76 -15.80 -1.45 8.57
N LEU A 77 -14.63 -1.77 9.14
CA LEU A 77 -14.45 -2.94 10.02
C LEU A 77 -15.07 -2.75 11.42
N ARG A 78 -15.14 -1.50 11.93
CA ARG A 78 -15.70 -1.22 13.25
C ARG A 78 -17.18 -1.65 13.38
N LYS A 79 -17.96 -1.48 12.31
CA LYS A 79 -19.40 -1.78 12.31
C LYS A 79 -19.69 -3.28 12.30
N SER A 80 -18.89 -4.08 11.60
CA SER A 80 -19.04 -5.55 11.58
C SER A 80 -18.64 -6.19 12.90
N VAL A 81 -17.62 -5.63 13.56
CA VAL A 81 -17.11 -6.11 14.84
C VAL A 81 -18.07 -5.81 16.00
N GLN A 82 -18.70 -4.63 16.01
CA GLN A 82 -19.72 -4.29 17.01
C GLN A 82 -20.97 -5.18 16.95
N GLN A 83 -21.18 -5.86 15.82
CA GLN A 83 -22.31 -6.78 15.61
C GLN A 83 -21.98 -8.24 15.95
N GLY A 84 -20.79 -8.54 16.48
CA GLY A 84 -20.43 -9.89 16.90
C GLY A 84 -20.24 -10.89 15.76
N PHE A 85 -20.01 -10.42 14.52
CA PHE A 85 -19.90 -11.29 13.36
C PHE A 85 -18.65 -12.18 13.41
N VAL A 86 -18.90 -13.48 13.60
CA VAL A 86 -17.96 -14.58 13.36
C VAL A 86 -17.49 -14.49 11.89
N GLY A 87 -16.17 -14.60 11.67
CA GLY A 87 -15.57 -14.46 10.33
C GLY A 87 -15.00 -13.08 9.99
N THR A 88 -14.36 -12.41 10.95
CA THR A 88 -13.71 -11.10 10.73
C THR A 88 -12.74 -11.13 9.54
N LEU A 89 -11.98 -12.21 9.34
CA LEU A 89 -11.09 -12.35 8.18
C LEU A 89 -11.83 -12.66 6.87
N ALA A 90 -12.95 -13.39 6.90
CA ALA A 90 -13.77 -13.64 5.71
C ALA A 90 -14.48 -12.35 5.25
N LYS A 91 -14.99 -11.55 6.20
CA LYS A 91 -15.54 -10.22 5.91
C LYS A 91 -14.45 -9.24 5.48
N MET A 92 -13.27 -9.33 6.07
CA MET A 92 -12.10 -8.56 5.63
C MET A 92 -11.68 -8.98 4.22
N HIS A 93 -11.71 -10.28 3.90
CA HIS A 93 -11.48 -10.81 2.56
C HIS A 93 -12.53 -10.29 1.57
N GLU A 94 -13.83 -10.29 1.93
CA GLU A 94 -14.92 -9.72 1.13
C GLU A 94 -14.75 -8.20 0.93
N VAL A 95 -14.43 -7.44 1.99
CA VAL A 95 -14.18 -5.99 1.94
C VAL A 95 -12.93 -5.64 1.14
N LEU A 96 -11.94 -6.54 1.10
CA LEU A 96 -10.69 -6.35 0.34
C LEU A 96 -10.78 -6.92 -1.09
N GLN A 97 -11.65 -7.91 -1.33
CA GLN A 97 -12.04 -8.43 -2.65
C GLN A 97 -13.14 -7.61 -3.31
N ASP A 98 -13.80 -6.70 -2.59
CA ASP A 98 -14.49 -5.55 -3.17
C ASP A 98 -13.43 -4.66 -3.83
N ARG A 99 -13.00 -5.11 -5.03
CA ARG A 99 -11.93 -4.55 -5.86
C ARG A 99 -12.13 -3.07 -6.18
N GLY A 100 -13.30 -2.51 -5.87
CA GLY A 100 -13.65 -1.11 -6.06
C GLY A 100 -12.91 -0.13 -5.15
N SER A 101 -12.25 -0.56 -4.07
CA SER A 101 -11.58 0.35 -3.12
C SER A 101 -10.05 0.45 -3.26
N CYS A 102 -9.38 -0.51 -3.89
CA CYS A 102 -7.92 -0.51 -3.99
C CYS A 102 -7.39 -0.36 -5.43
N LEU A 103 -8.04 -0.96 -6.43
CA LEU A 103 -7.74 -0.64 -7.83
C LEU A 103 -8.18 0.79 -8.18
N CYS A 104 -9.17 1.32 -7.47
CA CYS A 104 -9.52 2.73 -7.55
C CYS A 104 -8.39 3.62 -7.00
N SER A 105 -7.53 3.13 -6.10
CA SER A 105 -6.54 3.96 -5.41
C SER A 105 -5.32 4.25 -6.31
N ILE A 106 -4.70 3.23 -6.93
CA ILE A 106 -3.64 3.42 -7.94
C ILE A 106 -4.17 4.14 -9.18
N SER A 107 -5.34 3.72 -9.68
CA SER A 107 -5.95 4.38 -10.84
C SER A 107 -6.31 5.84 -10.52
N SER A 108 -6.70 6.14 -9.28
CA SER A 108 -6.95 7.52 -8.83
C SER A 108 -5.66 8.33 -8.72
N LEU A 109 -4.56 7.75 -8.20
CA LEU A 109 -3.26 8.42 -8.17
C LEU A 109 -2.78 8.72 -9.60
N HIS A 110 -2.89 7.75 -10.51
CA HIS A 110 -2.54 7.96 -11.91
C HIS A 110 -3.33 9.13 -12.51
N LYS A 111 -4.66 9.11 -12.35
CA LYS A 111 -5.53 10.18 -12.85
C LYS A 111 -5.25 11.53 -12.18
N ALA A 112 -4.89 11.56 -10.89
CA ALA A 112 -4.51 12.78 -10.18
C ALA A 112 -3.20 13.37 -10.70
N ILE A 113 -2.23 12.52 -11.07
CA ILE A 113 -0.99 12.97 -11.72
C ILE A 113 -1.30 13.51 -13.13
N GLU A 114 -2.08 12.77 -13.91
CA GLU A 114 -2.52 13.18 -15.26
C GLU A 114 -3.35 14.47 -15.25
N SER A 115 -4.16 14.71 -14.23
CA SER A 115 -4.95 15.94 -14.05
C SER A 115 -4.14 17.07 -13.40
N GLY A 116 -3.11 16.74 -12.62
CA GLY A 116 -2.22 17.71 -11.96
C GLY A 116 -2.73 18.13 -10.58
N ASP A 117 -3.61 17.31 -10.00
CA ASP A 117 -4.20 17.54 -8.69
C ASP A 117 -3.19 17.17 -7.58
N LEU A 118 -2.40 18.16 -7.19
CA LEU A 118 -1.38 18.03 -6.15
C LEU A 118 -1.97 17.62 -4.79
N ASN A 119 -3.19 18.09 -4.47
CA ASN A 119 -3.82 17.79 -3.18
C ASN A 119 -4.18 16.31 -3.10
N SER A 120 -4.81 15.77 -4.15
CA SER A 120 -5.12 14.34 -4.22
C SER A 120 -3.86 13.48 -4.18
N VAL A 121 -2.77 13.89 -4.83
CA VAL A 121 -1.48 13.18 -4.77
C VAL A 121 -0.91 13.22 -3.35
N ARG A 122 -0.89 14.39 -2.71
CA ARG A 122 -0.36 14.55 -1.34
C ARG A 122 -1.16 13.74 -0.33
N ASP A 123 -2.49 13.81 -0.39
CA ASP A 123 -3.36 13.02 0.47
C ASP A 123 -3.11 11.53 0.26
N PHE A 124 -3.03 11.09 -1.00
CA PHE A 124 -2.74 9.69 -1.31
C PHE A 124 -1.40 9.23 -0.75
N LEU A 125 -0.33 10.01 -0.93
CA LEU A 125 1.00 9.67 -0.43
C LEU A 125 1.10 9.77 1.10
N HIS A 126 0.34 10.66 1.73
CA HIS A 126 0.21 10.71 3.19
C HIS A 126 -0.40 9.42 3.75
N PHE A 127 -1.41 8.89 3.08
CA PHE A 127 -2.07 7.65 3.46
C PHE A 127 -1.31 6.37 3.01
N HIS A 128 -0.48 6.48 1.98
CA HIS A 128 0.28 5.38 1.37
C HIS A 128 1.73 5.78 1.08
N PRO A 129 2.59 5.93 2.11
CA PRO A 129 3.97 6.39 1.94
C PRO A 129 4.80 5.46 1.04
N ASN A 130 4.49 4.16 1.02
CA ASN A 130 5.19 3.17 0.21
C ASN A 130 4.78 3.17 -1.27
N ALA A 131 3.77 3.96 -1.68
CA ALA A 131 3.26 3.94 -3.04
C ALA A 131 4.11 4.74 -4.03
N VAL A 132 5.03 5.58 -3.55
CA VAL A 132 5.84 6.49 -4.38
C VAL A 132 6.68 5.78 -5.45
N ASN A 133 7.19 4.57 -5.14
CA ASN A 133 8.03 3.76 -6.03
C ASN A 133 7.29 2.65 -6.75
N LYS A 134 5.98 2.49 -6.47
CA LYS A 134 5.21 1.42 -7.10
C LYS A 134 5.05 1.70 -8.59
N LYS A 135 5.03 0.61 -9.35
CA LYS A 135 4.73 0.66 -10.78
C LYS A 135 3.23 0.87 -10.93
N LEU A 136 2.86 2.02 -11.49
CA LEU A 136 1.47 2.48 -11.65
C LEU A 136 0.88 2.11 -13.02
N THR A 137 1.73 1.69 -13.96
CA THR A 137 1.33 1.31 -15.33
C THR A 137 1.94 -0.02 -15.75
N ASP A 138 1.36 -0.62 -16.79
CA ASP A 138 1.87 -1.84 -17.43
C ASP A 138 3.27 -1.67 -18.01
N SER A 139 3.67 -0.44 -18.32
CA SER A 139 5.03 -0.10 -18.76
C SER A 139 6.02 0.06 -17.59
N GLY A 140 5.62 -0.25 -16.35
CA GLY A 140 6.49 -0.18 -15.19
C GLY A 140 6.81 1.26 -14.76
N ARG A 141 5.97 2.24 -15.08
CA ARG A 141 6.23 3.65 -14.72
C ARG A 141 5.79 3.94 -13.30
N THR A 142 6.60 4.71 -12.56
CA THR A 142 6.26 5.23 -11.23
C THR A 142 5.55 6.58 -11.34
N ALA A 143 5.12 7.14 -10.20
CA ALA A 143 4.54 8.48 -10.14
C ALA A 143 5.44 9.54 -10.79
N LEU A 144 6.75 9.47 -10.54
CA LEU A 144 7.72 10.42 -11.07
C LEU A 144 7.88 10.34 -12.59
N HIS A 145 7.87 9.14 -13.17
CA HIS A 145 7.89 8.95 -14.63
C HIS A 145 6.68 9.61 -15.28
N LEU A 146 5.50 9.38 -14.71
CA LEU A 146 4.25 9.94 -15.23
C LEU A 146 4.22 11.47 -15.09
N ALA A 147 4.57 12.01 -13.92
CA ALA A 147 4.66 13.45 -13.71
C ALA A 147 5.61 14.13 -14.70
N THR A 148 6.74 13.48 -15.00
CA THR A 148 7.72 13.94 -16.00
C THR A 148 7.11 14.01 -17.39
N LEU A 149 6.44 12.95 -17.84
CA LEU A 149 5.81 12.89 -19.16
C LEU A 149 4.66 13.89 -19.31
N THR A 150 3.96 14.20 -18.21
CA THR A 150 2.92 15.24 -18.23
C THR A 150 3.50 16.67 -18.29
N GLY A 151 4.81 16.85 -18.09
CA GLY A 151 5.47 18.15 -18.12
C GLY A 151 5.14 19.07 -16.93
N LYS A 152 4.53 18.53 -15.87
CA LYS A 152 4.04 19.32 -14.74
C LYS A 152 5.14 19.56 -13.72
N LEU A 153 5.92 20.62 -13.91
CA LEU A 153 7.06 20.96 -13.06
C LEU A 153 6.73 20.94 -11.55
N LYS A 154 5.64 21.58 -11.12
CA LYS A 154 5.26 21.62 -9.69
C LYS A 154 4.97 20.24 -9.10
N MET A 155 4.37 19.34 -9.89
CA MET A 155 4.12 17.96 -9.49
C MET A 155 5.44 17.21 -9.33
N VAL A 156 6.39 17.44 -10.24
CA VAL A 156 7.73 16.86 -10.12
C VAL A 156 8.46 17.41 -8.90
N GLU A 157 8.43 18.72 -8.66
CA GLU A 157 9.10 19.34 -7.50
C GLU A 157 8.62 18.70 -6.19
N GLU A 158 7.30 18.59 -5.99
CA GLU A 158 6.72 17.94 -4.81
C GLU A 158 7.10 16.47 -4.70
N LEU A 159 7.03 15.70 -5.80
CA LEU A 159 7.44 14.29 -5.78
C LEU A 159 8.94 14.14 -5.46
N VAL A 160 9.81 14.96 -6.04
CA VAL A 160 11.28 14.94 -5.78
C VAL A 160 11.61 15.34 -4.34
N GLU A 161 10.81 16.21 -3.72
CA GLU A 161 10.94 16.54 -2.30
C GLU A 161 10.60 15.34 -1.40
N LEU A 162 9.52 14.62 -1.73
CA LEU A 162 9.04 13.45 -0.99
C LEU A 162 9.90 12.20 -1.18
N LEU A 163 10.58 12.06 -2.33
CA LEU A 163 11.38 10.91 -2.70
C LEU A 163 12.80 10.93 -2.09
N SER A 164 13.34 9.74 -1.80
CA SER A 164 14.76 9.54 -1.48
C SER A 164 15.63 9.59 -2.74
N GLU A 165 16.95 9.69 -2.57
CA GLU A 165 17.89 9.70 -3.71
C GLU A 165 17.86 8.37 -4.49
N GLU A 166 17.62 7.26 -3.81
CA GLU A 166 17.50 5.92 -4.37
C GLU A 166 16.23 5.78 -5.22
N ASP A 167 15.14 6.40 -4.78
CA ASP A 167 13.84 6.34 -5.46
C ASP A 167 13.86 7.02 -6.82
N LEU A 168 14.67 8.07 -6.97
CA LEU A 168 14.86 8.76 -8.25
C LEU A 168 15.52 7.87 -9.31
N GLN A 169 16.24 6.82 -8.89
CA GLN A 169 16.99 5.93 -9.78
C GLN A 169 16.16 4.75 -10.28
N VAL A 170 14.89 4.65 -9.88
CA VAL A 170 13.98 3.58 -10.30
C VAL A 170 13.81 3.60 -11.83
N LEU A 171 14.00 2.44 -12.45
CA LEU A 171 13.87 2.24 -13.90
C LEU A 171 12.48 1.72 -14.28
N ASP A 172 11.87 2.23 -15.34
CA ASP A 172 10.69 1.62 -15.95
C ASP A 172 11.02 0.34 -16.77
N ASN A 173 10.02 -0.25 -17.43
CA ASN A 173 10.23 -1.49 -18.20
C ASN A 173 11.09 -1.28 -19.46
N ASN A 174 11.30 -0.04 -19.89
CA ASN A 174 12.23 0.30 -20.96
C ASN A 174 13.66 0.50 -20.44
N HIS A 175 13.89 0.29 -19.15
CA HIS A 175 15.12 0.64 -18.45
C HIS A 175 15.44 2.14 -18.53
N GLU A 176 14.42 3.00 -18.43
CA GLU A 176 14.58 4.45 -18.40
C GLU A 176 14.27 4.97 -16.99
N THR A 177 15.07 5.93 -16.51
CA THR A 177 14.70 6.73 -15.32
C THR A 177 13.79 7.88 -15.73
N ALA A 178 13.13 8.51 -14.76
CA ALA A 178 12.39 9.74 -15.01
C ALA A 178 13.28 10.86 -15.59
N LEU A 179 14.56 10.92 -15.20
CA LEU A 179 15.51 11.88 -15.79
C LEU A 179 15.77 11.60 -17.27
N MET A 180 15.88 10.34 -17.68
CA MET A 180 16.07 9.96 -19.09
C MET A 180 14.85 10.37 -19.93
N LEU A 181 13.65 10.17 -19.40
CA LEU A 181 12.42 10.64 -20.05
C LEU A 181 12.41 12.17 -20.16
N ALA A 182 12.79 12.90 -19.11
CA ALA A 182 12.89 14.36 -19.14
C ALA A 182 13.88 14.85 -20.20
N ALA A 183 15.03 14.18 -20.33
CA ALA A 183 16.02 14.48 -21.36
C ALA A 183 15.48 14.21 -22.77
N GLY A 184 14.81 13.07 -22.98
CA GLY A 184 14.23 12.68 -24.27
C GLY A 184 13.17 13.65 -24.80
N VAL A 185 12.40 14.28 -23.91
CA VAL A 185 11.37 15.27 -24.28
C VAL A 185 11.86 16.72 -24.19
N GLY A 186 13.12 16.96 -23.78
CA GLY A 186 13.68 18.31 -23.65
C GLY A 186 13.16 19.12 -22.45
N ALA A 187 12.70 18.45 -21.39
CA ALA A 187 12.16 19.10 -20.20
C ALA A 187 13.28 19.55 -19.23
N THR A 188 14.07 20.55 -19.65
CA THR A 188 15.27 21.02 -18.93
C THR A 188 15.03 21.34 -17.45
N ARG A 189 13.97 22.11 -17.13
CA ARG A 189 13.66 22.49 -15.74
C ARG A 189 13.31 21.30 -14.84
N ILE A 190 12.67 20.29 -15.42
CA ILE A 190 12.32 19.04 -14.72
C ILE A 190 13.60 18.23 -14.45
N ALA A 191 14.49 18.13 -15.45
CA ALA A 191 15.78 17.48 -15.29
C ALA A 191 16.65 18.16 -14.23
N GLU A 192 16.73 19.50 -14.24
CA GLU A 192 17.45 20.29 -13.23
C GLU A 192 16.91 20.04 -11.82
N CYS A 193 15.59 19.97 -11.65
CA CYS A 193 14.95 19.67 -10.37
C CYS A 193 15.43 18.32 -9.80
N MET A 194 15.44 17.27 -10.62
CA MET A 194 15.87 15.93 -10.19
C MET A 194 17.37 15.88 -9.90
N ILE A 195 18.20 16.49 -10.76
CA ILE A 195 19.67 16.53 -10.58
C ILE A 195 20.06 17.30 -9.33
N LYS A 196 19.33 18.37 -8.99
CA LYS A 196 19.55 19.14 -7.76
C LYS A 196 19.39 18.27 -6.51
N LYS A 197 18.45 17.32 -6.52
CA LYS A 197 18.24 16.37 -5.43
C LYS A 197 19.25 15.23 -5.45
N ASN A 198 19.54 14.66 -6.62
CA ASN A 198 20.51 13.58 -6.77
C ASN A 198 21.39 13.80 -8.00
N SER A 199 22.61 14.29 -7.79
CA SER A 199 23.58 14.53 -8.86
C SER A 199 24.13 13.24 -9.49
N LYS A 200 24.03 12.09 -8.81
CA LYS A 200 24.44 10.78 -9.33
C LYS A 200 23.41 10.20 -10.29
N LEU A 201 22.22 10.78 -10.40
CA LEU A 201 21.16 10.29 -11.28
C LEU A 201 21.59 10.25 -12.75
N VAL A 202 22.53 11.12 -13.15
CA VAL A 202 23.14 11.13 -14.50
C VAL A 202 24.02 9.90 -14.78
N THR A 203 24.47 9.19 -13.74
CA THR A 203 25.34 8.00 -13.87
C THR A 203 24.57 6.70 -13.93
N VAL A 204 23.25 6.72 -13.69
CA VAL A 204 22.41 5.53 -13.76
C VAL A 204 22.38 5.04 -15.21
N PRO A 205 22.86 3.82 -15.50
CA PRO A 205 22.85 3.30 -16.86
C PRO A 205 21.43 2.97 -17.28
N GLY A 206 20.97 3.61 -18.36
CA GLY A 206 19.72 3.26 -19.03
C GLY A 206 19.92 2.17 -20.07
N LYS A 207 18.88 1.86 -20.84
CA LYS A 207 19.03 1.02 -22.03
C LYS A 207 20.01 1.68 -23.01
N MET A 208 21.20 1.11 -23.16
CA MET A 208 22.11 1.48 -24.24
C MET A 208 21.41 1.15 -25.55
N ILE A 209 21.21 2.16 -26.39
CA ILE A 209 20.74 1.97 -27.76
C ILE A 209 21.80 1.11 -28.44
N SER A 210 21.52 -0.19 -28.64
CA SER A 210 22.26 -0.97 -29.63
C SER A 210 21.98 -0.29 -30.97
N GLN A 211 22.91 0.55 -31.42
CA GLN A 211 22.87 1.06 -32.78
C GLN A 211 22.95 -0.16 -33.71
N SER A 212 21.86 -0.39 -34.44
CA SER A 212 21.80 -1.29 -35.60
C SER A 212 21.82 -0.45 -36.87
#